data_AF-A0A3S0WN21-F1
#
_entry.id   AF-A0A3S0WN21-F1
#
_cell.length_a   1.000
_cell.length_b   1.000
_cell.length_c   1.000
_cell.angle_alpha   90.00
_cell.angle_beta   90.00
_cell.angle_gamma   90.00
#
_symmetry.space_group_name_H-M   'P 1'
#
loop_
_entity.id
_entity.type
_entity.pdbx_description
1 polymer ?
#
loop_
_entity_poly.entity_id
_entity_poly.type
_entity_poly.pdbx_seq_one_letter_code
_entity_poly.pdbx_strand_id
1 'polypeptide(L)' 'MIADDLTTQGAFALYRVENAHRVAEFAKSADADAAIAADFNDYRQRYLRKFQDFSASLASLGLTITRAA' A
#
# COMPACT_ATOMS: atom_id res chain seq x y z
N MET A 1 -19.09 -4.53 -2.24
CA MET A 1 -17.85 -5.32 -2.09
C MET A 1 -16.83 -4.73 -3.05
N ILE A 2 -15.94 -3.88 -2.55
CA ILE A 2 -14.75 -3.51 -3.32
C ILE A 2 -13.95 -4.81 -3.35
N ALA A 3 -13.86 -5.44 -4.52
CA ALA A 3 -12.95 -6.55 -4.70
C ALA A 3 -11.58 -6.01 -4.30
N ASP A 4 -11.12 -6.46 -3.12
CA ASP A 4 -9.84 -6.13 -2.57
C ASP A 4 -8.80 -6.52 -3.62
N ASP A 5 -8.24 -5.54 -4.28
CA ASP A 5 -7.27 -5.73 -5.36
C ASP A 5 -5.89 -5.88 -4.71
N LEU A 6 -5.18 -6.97 -5.03
CA LEU A 6 -3.83 -7.23 -4.49
C LEU A 6 -2.90 -6.06 -4.77
N THR A 7 -3.05 -5.39 -5.92
CA THR A 7 -2.27 -4.22 -6.28
C THR A 7 -2.56 -3.03 -5.36
N THR A 8 -3.84 -2.75 -5.08
CA THR A 8 -4.23 -1.68 -4.17
C THR A 8 -3.80 -1.94 -2.73
N GLN A 9 -3.98 -3.17 -2.23
CA GLN A 9 -3.52 -3.55 -0.88
C GLN A 9 -2.01 -3.51 -0.74
N GLY A 10 -1.29 -4.01 -1.74
CA GLY A 10 0.17 -3.97 -1.79
C GLY A 10 0.72 -2.55 -1.86
N ALA A 11 0.07 -1.67 -2.64
CA ALA A 11 0.40 -0.25 -2.68
C ALA A 11 0.19 0.44 -1.33
N PHE A 12 -0.91 0.13 -0.64
CA PHE A 12 -1.17 0.67 0.70
C PHE A 12 -0.17 0.17 1.73
N ALA A 13 0.17 -1.13 1.69
CA ALA A 13 1.20 -1.70 2.55
C ALA A 13 2.57 -1.05 2.31
N LEU A 14 2.95 -0.86 1.05
CA LEU A 14 4.19 -0.16 0.68
C LEU A 14 4.20 1.28 1.21
N TYR A 15 3.09 2.01 1.06
CA TYR A 15 2.94 3.34 1.64
C TYR A 15 3.15 3.33 3.15
N ARG A 16 2.54 2.40 3.89
CA ARG A 16 2.67 2.34 5.36
C ARG A 16 4.11 2.10 5.81
N VAL A 17 4.83 1.22 5.11
CA VAL A 17 6.24 0.90 5.41
C VAL A 17 7.14 2.10 5.13
N GLU A 18 6.97 2.76 3.98
CA GLU A 18 7.84 3.88 3.59
C GLU A 18 7.55 5.18 4.34
N ASN A 19 6.36 5.32 4.93
CA ASN A 19 5.93 6.53 5.63
C ASN A 19 5.68 6.27 7.13
N ALA A 20 6.50 5.42 7.75
CA ALA A 20 6.34 5.00 9.14
C ALA A 20 6.18 6.18 10.13
N HIS A 21 6.91 7.28 9.92
CA HIS A 21 6.74 8.50 10.70
C HIS A 21 5.34 9.10 10.59
N ARG A 22 4.80 9.24 9.37
CA ARG A 22 3.45 9.79 9.15
C ARG A 22 2.38 8.87 9.74
N VAL A 23 2.54 7.57 9.55
CA VAL A 23 1.66 6.56 10.15
C VAL A 23 1.67 6.65 11.68
N ALA A 24 2.84 6.85 12.30
CA ALA A 24 2.94 7.02 13.76
C ALA A 24 2.25 8.31 14.26
N GLU A 25 2.26 9.38 13.46
CA GLU A 25 1.51 10.60 13.77
C GLU A 25 -0.01 10.37 13.64
N PHE A 26 -0.48 9.72 12.57
CA PHE A 26 -1.89 9.40 12.39
C PHE A 26 -2.43 8.41 13.44
N ALA A 27 -1.59 7.52 13.97
CA ALA A 27 -1.94 6.61 15.05
C ALA A 27 -2.38 7.31 16.35
N LYS A 28 -2.09 8.61 16.50
CA LYS A 28 -2.54 9.42 17.63
C LYS A 28 -3.96 9.98 17.47
N SER A 29 -4.53 9.90 16.26
CA SER A 29 -5.88 10.38 15.97
C SER A 29 -6.96 9.40 16.44
N ALA A 30 -8.19 9.88 16.61
CA ALA A 30 -9.31 9.06 17.06
C ALA A 30 -9.71 7.97 16.03
N ASP A 31 -9.41 8.20 14.75
CA ASP A 31 -9.63 7.24 13.65
C ASP A 31 -8.38 7.17 12.78
N ALA A 32 -7.37 6.48 13.32
CA ALA A 32 -6.06 6.34 12.70
C ALA A 32 -6.15 5.70 11.31
N ASP A 33 -6.97 4.67 11.13
CA ASP A 33 -7.08 3.96 9.85
C ASP A 33 -7.70 4.84 8.77
N ALA A 34 -8.74 5.63 9.11
CA ALA A 34 -9.30 6.59 8.16
C ALA A 34 -8.30 7.70 7.79
N ALA A 35 -7.54 8.20 8.76
CA ALA A 35 -6.52 9.23 8.52
C ALA A 35 -5.39 8.73 7.60
N ILE A 36 -4.90 7.51 7.85
CA ILE A 36 -3.86 6.86 7.03
C ILE A 36 -4.40 6.58 5.62
N ALA A 37 -5.65 6.11 5.49
CA ALA A 37 -6.29 5.85 4.20
C ALA A 37 -6.51 7.14 3.39
N ALA A 38 -6.90 8.23 4.06
CA ALA A 38 -7.04 9.54 3.44
C ALA A 38 -5.71 10.07 2.89
N ASP A 39 -4.64 10.03 3.70
CA ASP A 39 -3.32 10.46 3.25
C ASP A 39 -2.78 9.56 2.12
N PHE A 40 -3.00 8.25 2.19
CA PHE A 40 -2.67 7.35 1.09
C PHE A 40 -3.39 7.75 -0.21
N ASN A 41 -4.63 8.22 -0.14
CA ASN A 41 -5.39 8.58 -1.33
C ASN A 41 -4.73 9.70 -2.14
N ASP A 42 -4.06 10.65 -1.47
CA ASP A 42 -3.30 11.73 -2.11
C ASP A 42 -2.08 11.21 -2.89
N TYR A 43 -1.48 10.11 -2.44
CA TYR A 43 -0.32 9.48 -3.09
C TYR A 43 -0.65 8.19 -3.84
N ARG A 44 -1.94 7.84 -3.94
CA ARG A 44 -2.38 6.52 -4.38
C ARG A 44 -1.81 6.11 -5.72
N GLN A 45 -1.85 7.01 -6.70
CA GLN A 45 -1.34 6.74 -8.06
C GLN A 45 0.16 6.43 -8.06
N ARG A 46 0.94 7.12 -7.23
CA ARG A 46 2.38 6.89 -7.10
C ARG A 46 2.67 5.51 -6.53
N TYR A 47 1.98 5.12 -5.48
CA TYR A 47 2.19 3.82 -4.83
C TYR A 47 1.62 2.64 -5.63
N LEU A 48 0.51 2.83 -6.35
CA LEU A 48 -0.01 1.84 -7.29
C LEU A 48 1.02 1.53 -8.37
N ARG A 49 1.56 2.57 -9.02
CA ARG A 49 2.60 2.39 -10.05
C ARG A 49 3.85 1.73 -9.47
N LYS A 50 4.32 2.20 -8.30
CA LYS A 50 5.50 1.62 -7.65
C LYS A 50 5.32 0.14 -7.31
N PHE A 51 4.15 -0.25 -6.82
CA PHE A 51 3.85 -1.66 -6.52
C PHE A 51 3.74 -2.50 -7.81
N GLN A 52 3.16 -1.96 -8.88
CA GLN A 52 3.12 -2.62 -10.18
C GLN A 52 4.52 -2.83 -10.77
N ASP A 53 5.39 -1.82 -10.73
CA ASP A 53 6.78 -1.91 -11.21
C ASP A 53 7.57 -2.95 -10.40
N PHE A 54 7.36 -2.98 -9.08
CA PHE A 54 7.94 -4.01 -8.20
C PHE A 54 7.42 -5.41 -8.54
N SER A 55 6.10 -5.57 -8.70
CA SER A 55 5.50 -6.84 -9.10
C SER A 55 5.99 -7.33 -10.46
N ALA A 56 6.18 -6.41 -11.42
CA ALA A 56 6.74 -6.73 -12.72
C ALA A 56 8.22 -7.18 -12.64
N SER A 57 8.99 -6.53 -11.76
CA SER A 57 10.39 -6.91 -11.49
C SER A 57 10.51 -8.28 -10.83
N LEU A 58 9.56 -8.66 -9.97
CA LEU A 58 9.50 -10.01 -9.42
C LEU A 58 9.09 -11.04 -10.48
N ALA A 59 8.10 -10.69 -11.32
CA ALA A 59 7.65 -11.58 -12.40
C ALA A 59 8.75 -11.87 -13.42
N SER A 60 9.63 -10.91 -13.73
CA SER A 60 10.78 -11.14 -14.62
C SER A 60 11.82 -12.12 -14.03
N LEU A 61 11.83 -12.27 -12.70
CA LEU A 61 12.63 -13.27 -11.98
C LEU A 61 11.88 -14.61 -11.81
N GLY A 62 10.69 -14.75 -12.38
CA GLY A 62 9.84 -15.94 -12.21
C GLY A 62 9.14 -16.01 -10.84
N LEU A 63 9.13 -14.91 -10.08
CA LEU A 63 8.49 -14.83 -8.77
C LEU A 63 7.10 -14.21 -8.87
N THR A 64 6.17 -14.65 -8.02
CA THR A 64 4.80 -14.13 -7.98
C THR A 64 4.43 -13.71 -6.56
N ILE A 65 3.77 -12.56 -6.42
CA ILE A 65 3.23 -12.10 -5.14
C ILE A 65 1.87 -12.77 -4.91
N THR A 66 1.69 -13.33 -3.72
CA THR A 66 0.41 -13.91 -3.28
C THR A 66 0.04 -13.35 -1.90
N ARG A 67 -1.24 -13.48 -1.53
CA ARG A 67 -1.66 -13.20 -0.15
C ARG A 67 -1.19 -14.32 0.75
N ALA A 68 -0.53 -13.97 1.85
CA ALA A 68 -0.25 -14.93 2.91
C ALA A 68 -1.58 -15.38 3.54
N ALA A 69 -1.67 -16.68 3.84
CA ALA A 69 -2.84 -17.30 4.48
C ALA A 69 -2.84 -17.08 6.00
#